data_AF-A0A6G3TIZ1-F1
#
_entry.id   AF-A0A6G3TIZ1-F1
#
_cell.length_a   1.000
_cell.length_b   1.000
_cell.length_c   1.000
_cell.angle_alpha   90.00
_cell.angle_beta   90.00
_cell.angle_gamma   90.00
#
_symmetry.space_group_name_H-M   'P 1'
#
loop_
_entity.id
_entity.type
_entity.pdbx_description
1 polymer ?
#
loop_
_entity_poly.entity_id
_entity_poly.type
_entity_poly.pdbx_seq_one_letter_code
_entity_poly.pdbx_strand_id
1 'polypeptide(L)'
;MLALLHTSAVHVPVFDALRDAGHPGLELRHHVDAELLERARREGPESVADAVAAVLRRAVAEGARAVLCTCSTIGAVAEAAAAGAGVPVLRVDRPMAAAAVA
;
A
#
# COMPACT_ATOMS: atom_id res chain seq x y z
N MET A 1 1.84 -2.46 14.21
CA MET A 1 0.93 -2.65 13.08
C MET A 1 1.53 -2.14 11.78
N LEU A 2 1.48 -2.98 10.74
CA LEU A 2 1.72 -2.62 9.34
C LEU A 2 0.36 -2.51 8.64
N ALA A 3 0.08 -1.38 7.99
CA ALA A 3 -1.10 -1.26 7.14
C ALA A 3 -0.75 -1.68 5.70
N LEU A 4 -1.67 -2.32 5.01
CA LEU A 4 -1.54 -2.70 3.61
C LEU A 4 -2.61 -2.01 2.78
N LEU A 5 -2.19 -1.26 1.76
CA LEU A 5 -3.08 -0.66 0.78
C LEU A 5 -3.17 -1.58 -0.43
N HIS A 6 -4.37 -2.09 -0.68
CA HIS A 6 -4.72 -2.92 -1.81
C HIS A 6 -5.80 -2.25 -2.65
N THR A 7 -5.79 -2.55 -3.94
CA THR A 7 -6.92 -2.25 -4.84
C THR A 7 -7.68 -3.52 -5.24
N SER A 8 -7.37 -4.64 -4.60
CA SER A 8 -8.05 -5.92 -4.78
C SER A 8 -7.98 -6.74 -3.50
N ALA A 9 -9.11 -7.34 -3.12
CA ALA A 9 -9.21 -8.19 -1.92
C ALA A 9 -8.43 -9.50 -2.05
N VAL A 10 -8.08 -9.92 -3.29
CA VAL A 10 -7.36 -11.18 -3.54
C VAL A 10 -5.98 -11.24 -2.88
N HIS A 11 -5.39 -10.08 -2.58
CA HIS A 11 -4.09 -10.01 -1.93
C HIS A 11 -4.17 -10.23 -0.41
N VAL A 12 -5.34 -10.06 0.22
CA VAL A 12 -5.50 -10.22 1.68
C VAL A 12 -5.01 -11.59 2.17
N PRO A 13 -5.57 -12.73 1.69
CA PRO A 13 -5.14 -14.04 2.18
C PRO A 13 -3.68 -14.35 1.86
N VAL A 14 -3.12 -13.77 0.79
CA VAL A 14 -1.70 -13.94 0.44
C VAL A 14 -0.81 -13.26 1.48
N PHE A 15 -1.11 -12.01 1.84
CA PHE A 15 -0.31 -11.29 2.83
C PHE A 15 -0.51 -11.80 4.25
N ASP A 16 -1.70 -12.30 4.59
CA ASP A 16 -1.92 -13.03 5.84
C ASP A 16 -1.01 -14.26 5.93
N ALA A 17 -0.97 -15.09 4.88
CA ALA A 17 -0.11 -16.28 4.83
C ALA A 17 1.39 -15.91 4.90
N LEU A 18 1.81 -14.83 4.24
CA LEU A 18 3.20 -14.34 4.31
C LEU A 18 3.57 -13.85 5.72
N ARG A 19 2.66 -13.16 6.42
CA ARG A 19 2.85 -12.83 7.84
C ARG A 19 3.01 -14.11 8.64
N ASP A 20 2.10 -15.07 8.50
CA ASP A 20 2.09 -16.27 9.33
C ASP A 20 3.38 -17.10 9.14
N ALA A 21 3.91 -17.13 7.92
CA ALA A 21 5.15 -17.83 7.59
C ALA A 21 6.42 -17.12 8.07
N GLY A 22 6.48 -15.78 7.99
CA GLY A 22 7.71 -15.02 8.24
C GLY A 22 7.74 -14.24 9.56
N HIS A 23 6.60 -13.69 9.98
CA HIS A 23 6.44 -12.78 11.11
C HIS A 23 5.07 -12.95 11.78
N PRO A 24 4.74 -14.10 12.39
CA PRO A 24 3.40 -14.39 12.90
C PRO A 24 2.88 -13.43 13.98
N GLY A 25 3.77 -12.70 14.66
CA GLY A 25 3.41 -11.67 15.64
C GLY A 25 3.16 -10.28 15.04
N LEU A 26 3.35 -10.08 13.73
CA LEU A 26 3.15 -8.79 13.08
C LEU A 26 1.66 -8.55 12.84
N GLU A 27 1.09 -7.57 13.53
CA GLU A 27 -0.27 -7.10 13.25
C GLU A 27 -0.36 -6.47 11.86
N LEU A 28 -1.21 -7.03 11.00
CA LEU A 28 -1.55 -6.48 9.69
C LEU A 28 -2.93 -5.85 9.72
N ARG A 29 -3.08 -4.72 9.01
CA ARG A 29 -4.38 -4.11 8.74
C ARG A 29 -4.55 -3.86 7.26
N HIS A 30 -5.54 -4.50 6.68
CA HIS A 30 -5.80 -4.45 5.24
C HIS A 30 -6.80 -3.34 4.91
N HIS A 31 -6.41 -2.45 4.01
CA HIS A 31 -7.28 -1.47 3.37
C HIS A 31 -7.45 -1.86 1.91
N VAL A 32 -8.67 -2.21 1.53
CA VAL A 32 -9.00 -2.58 0.15
C VAL A 32 -9.89 -1.50 -0.45
N ASP A 33 -9.42 -0.87 -1.52
CA ASP A 33 -10.18 0.13 -2.26
C ASP A 33 -9.96 -0.07 -3.77
N ALA A 34 -10.90 -0.76 -4.40
CA ALA A 34 -10.85 -1.03 -5.84
C ALA A 34 -11.08 0.24 -6.68
N GLU A 35 -11.76 1.24 -6.15
CA GLU A 35 -12.09 2.47 -6.88
C GLU A 35 -10.82 3.27 -7.19
N LEU A 36 -9.82 3.23 -6.31
CA LEU A 36 -8.51 3.85 -6.58
C LEU A 36 -7.87 3.33 -7.87
N LEU A 37 -7.95 2.03 -8.13
CA LEU A 37 -7.40 1.46 -9.37
C LEU A 37 -8.24 1.86 -10.58
N GLU A 38 -9.56 1.77 -10.48
CA GLU A 38 -10.46 2.13 -11.58
C GLU A 38 -10.31 3.60 -11.98
N ARG A 39 -10.22 4.51 -11.01
CA ARG A 39 -9.97 5.93 -11.28
C ARG A 39 -8.57 6.17 -11.84
N ALA A 40 -7.54 5.58 -11.23
CA ALA A 40 -6.17 5.72 -11.72
C ALA A 40 -5.99 5.21 -13.17
N ARG A 41 -6.72 4.16 -13.56
CA ARG A 41 -6.72 3.64 -14.94
C ARG A 41 -7.42 4.57 -15.93
N ARG A 42 -8.51 5.20 -15.50
CA ARG A 42 -9.30 6.10 -16.36
C ARG A 42 -8.67 7.48 -16.51
N GLU A 43 -8.14 8.02 -15.42
CA GLU A 43 -7.75 9.44 -15.30
C GLU A 43 -6.25 9.63 -15.03
N GLY A 44 -5.51 8.52 -14.87
CA GLY A 44 -4.08 8.52 -14.55
C GLY A 44 -3.82 8.42 -13.03
N PRO A 45 -2.66 7.90 -12.58
CA PRO A 45 -2.37 7.69 -11.17
C PRO A 45 -2.48 8.94 -10.29
N GLU A 46 -2.06 10.11 -10.79
CA GLU A 46 -2.12 11.36 -10.01
C GLU A 46 -3.55 11.77 -9.64
N SER A 47 -4.57 11.33 -10.40
CA SER A 47 -5.99 11.59 -10.08
C SER A 47 -6.45 11.05 -8.73
N VAL A 48 -5.71 10.10 -8.14
CA VAL A 48 -6.02 9.50 -6.85
C VAL A 48 -5.10 9.95 -5.72
N ALA A 49 -4.21 10.93 -5.94
CA ALA A 49 -3.24 11.36 -4.94
C ALA A 49 -3.88 11.77 -3.61
N ASP A 50 -4.93 12.58 -3.63
CA ASP A 50 -5.64 13.02 -2.42
C ASP A 50 -6.35 11.86 -1.70
N ALA A 51 -6.95 10.95 -2.47
CA ALA A 51 -7.64 9.78 -1.93
C ALA A 51 -6.65 8.81 -1.28
N VAL A 52 -5.52 8.55 -1.93
CA VAL A 52 -4.41 7.76 -1.38
C VAL A 52 -3.89 8.41 -0.10
N ALA A 53 -3.63 9.73 -0.10
CA ALA A 53 -3.17 10.45 1.08
C ALA A 53 -4.18 10.37 2.24
N ALA A 54 -5.49 10.41 1.96
CA ALA A 54 -6.53 10.22 2.96
C ALA A 54 -6.50 8.81 3.59
N VAL A 55 -6.31 7.77 2.77
CA VAL A 55 -6.14 6.39 3.26
C VAL A 55 -4.90 6.27 4.13
N LEU A 56 -3.78 6.88 3.73
CA LEU A 56 -2.55 6.86 4.53
C LEU A 56 -2.73 7.57 5.89
N ARG A 57 -3.33 8.76 5.91
CA ARG A 57 -3.63 9.47 7.17
C ARG A 57 -4.53 8.65 8.09
N ARG A 58 -5.54 7.99 7.53
CA ARG A 58 -6.42 7.09 8.27
C ARG A 58 -5.63 5.91 8.86
N ALA A 59 -4.78 5.26 8.08
CA ALA A 59 -3.96 4.15 8.56
C ALA A 59 -3.06 4.57 9.74
N VAL A 60 -2.46 5.76 9.66
CA VAL A 60 -1.64 6.32 10.76
C VAL A 60 -2.48 6.61 12.00
N ALA A 61 -3.67 7.22 11.83
CA ALA A 61 -4.60 7.47 12.93
C ALA A 61 -5.07 6.16 13.59
N GLU A 62 -5.16 5.07 12.83
CA GLU A 62 -5.47 3.72 13.32
C GLU A 62 -4.25 3.01 13.93
N GLY A 63 -3.08 3.66 13.97
CA GLY A 63 -1.88 3.19 14.68
C GLY A 63 -0.79 2.58 13.79
N ALA A 64 -0.93 2.66 12.46
CA ALA A 64 0.05 2.11 11.52
C ALA A 64 1.43 2.78 11.73
N ARG A 65 2.49 1.96 11.78
CA ARG A 65 3.87 2.44 11.87
C ARG A 65 4.59 2.47 10.53
N ALA A 66 4.00 1.84 9.53
CA ALA A 66 4.38 1.85 8.13
C ALA A 66 3.17 1.43 7.29
N VAL A 67 3.21 1.75 5.99
CA VAL A 67 2.22 1.30 5.01
C VAL A 67 2.90 0.60 3.84
N LEU A 68 2.37 -0.55 3.42
CA LEU A 68 2.77 -1.24 2.19
C LEU A 68 1.69 -1.08 1.12
N CYS A 69 2.01 -0.38 0.04
CA CYS A 69 1.17 -0.33 -1.15
C CYS A 69 1.47 -1.54 -2.05
N THR A 70 0.43 -2.31 -2.35
CA THR A 70 0.54 -3.55 -3.13
C THR A 70 0.15 -3.40 -4.59
N CYS A 71 -0.39 -2.23 -4.96
CA CYS A 71 -0.80 -1.93 -6.33
C CYS A 71 0.28 -1.11 -7.02
N SER A 72 0.95 -1.69 -8.02
CA SER A 72 2.01 -1.02 -8.78
C SER A 72 1.52 0.23 -9.50
N THR A 73 0.26 0.26 -9.97
CA THR A 73 -0.35 1.40 -10.66
C THR A 73 -0.38 2.67 -9.80
N ILE A 74 -0.70 2.55 -8.51
CA ILE A 74 -0.77 3.69 -7.57
C ILE A 74 0.44 3.74 -6.62
N GLY A 75 1.40 2.82 -6.79
CA GLY A 75 2.52 2.65 -5.88
C GLY A 75 3.40 3.89 -5.78
N ALA A 76 3.70 4.54 -6.91
CA ALA A 76 4.48 5.78 -6.95
C ALA A 76 3.76 6.93 -6.20
N VAL A 77 2.45 7.04 -6.37
CA VAL A 77 1.62 8.05 -5.71
C VAL A 77 1.58 7.82 -4.20
N ALA A 78 1.40 6.58 -3.76
CA ALA A 78 1.44 6.22 -2.35
C ALA A 78 2.80 6.52 -1.71
N GLU A 79 3.88 6.22 -2.42
CA GLU A 79 5.25 6.48 -1.96
C GLU A 79 5.57 7.98 -1.89
N ALA A 80 5.15 8.77 -2.87
CA ALA A 80 5.30 10.23 -2.86
C ALA A 80 4.54 10.88 -1.68
N ALA A 81 3.40 10.31 -1.31
CA ALA A 81 2.61 10.77 -0.17
C ALA A 81 3.21 10.42 1.21
N ALA A 82 4.31 9.65 1.28
CA ALA A 82 4.93 9.24 2.54
C ALA A 82 5.33 10.42 3.43
N ALA A 83 5.87 11.49 2.84
CA ALA A 83 6.30 12.67 3.57
C ALA A 83 5.14 13.34 4.35
N GLY A 84 3.94 13.35 3.76
CA GLY A 84 2.73 13.89 4.41
C GLY A 84 2.07 12.93 5.40
N ALA A 85 2.35 11.63 5.31
CA ALA A 85 1.79 10.62 6.20
C ALA A 85 2.55 10.51 7.53
N GLY A 86 3.83 10.89 7.57
CA GLY A 86 4.65 10.82 8.80
C GLY A 86 5.10 9.41 9.18
N VAL A 87 4.86 8.41 8.31
CA VAL A 87 5.34 7.03 8.44
C VAL A 87 5.91 6.55 7.10
N PRO A 88 6.83 5.56 7.08
CA PRO A 88 7.30 4.98 5.83
C PRO A 88 6.16 4.40 5.00
N VAL A 89 6.12 4.74 3.72
CA VAL A 89 5.24 4.10 2.72
C VAL A 89 6.11 3.40 1.70
N LEU A 90 5.88 2.10 1.54
CA LEU A 90 6.69 1.21 0.71
C LEU A 90 5.84 0.67 -0.44
N ARG A 91 6.48 0.44 -1.59
CA ARG A 91 5.88 -0.31 -2.69
C ARG A 91 6.33 -1.76 -2.66
N VAL A 92 5.40 -2.68 -2.89
CA VAL A 92 5.70 -4.13 -2.95
C VAL A 92 6.63 -4.49 -4.12
N ASP A 93 6.59 -3.73 -5.21
CA ASP A 93 7.30 -4.03 -6.45
C ASP A 93 8.74 -3.50 -6.49
N ARG A 94 9.14 -2.62 -5.56
CA ARG A 94 10.51 -2.07 -5.53
C ARG A 94 11.60 -3.13 -5.46
N PRO A 95 11.55 -4.12 -4.55
CA PRO A 95 12.55 -5.18 -4.49
C PRO A 95 12.61 -6.01 -5.78
N MET A 96 11.44 -6.29 -6.37
CA MET A 96 11.34 -6.99 -7.66
C MET A 96 11.98 -6.16 -8.79
N ALA A 97 11.71 -4.86 -8.85
CA ALA A 97 12.28 -3.96 -9.85
C ALA A 97 13.80 -3.82 -9.71
N ALA A 98 14.32 -3.76 -8.48
CA ALA A 98 15.76 -3.71 -8.22
C ALA A 98 16.47 -5.00 -8.68
N ALA A 99 15.87 -6.17 -8.46
CA ALA A 99 16.43 -7.44 -8.89
C ALA A 99 16.46 -7.60 -10.43
N ALA A 100 15.54 -6.97 -11.15
CA ALA A 100 15.43 -7.09 -12.61
C ALA A 100 16.56 -6.38 -13.39
N VAL A 101 17.28 -5.45 -12.75
CA VAL A 101 18.35 -4.65 -13.37
C VAL A 101 19.74 -4.92 -12.77
N ALA A 102 19.83 -5.90 -11.87
CA ALA A 102 21.07 -6.36 -11.26
C ALA A 102 21.77 -7.40 -12.15
#